data_AF-A0AA37STH2-F1
#
_entry.id   AF-A0AA37STH2-F1
#
_cell.length_a   1.000
_cell.length_b   1.000
_cell.length_c   1.000
_cell.angle_alpha   90.00
_cell.angle_beta   90.00
_cell.angle_gamma   90.00
#
_symmetry.space_group_name_H-M   'P 1'
#
loop_
_entity.id
_entity.type
_entity.pdbx_description
1 polymer ?
#
loop_
_entity_poly.entity_id
_entity_poly.type
_entity_poly.pdbx_seq_one_letter_code
_entity_poly.pdbx_strand_id
1 'polypeptide(L)'
;MNINDLAYAYVQALPLNVISLKEIINWADSIIVKEDEPNIEVIELAGSTKGSETIAQLSLSSSSYDEEVSMRIFLWSAYETSLHGFEELTSYWDALDLANKGIYGNPEEIKENMLNHLDANRV
;
A
#
# COMPACT_ATOMS: atom_id res chain seq x y z
N MET A 1 -12.40 -2.06 -4.69
CA MET A 1 -10.95 -1.84 -4.50
C MET A 1 -10.26 -2.39 -5.72
N ASN A 2 -9.53 -1.55 -6.46
CA ASN A 2 -8.88 -1.97 -7.71
C ASN A 2 -7.62 -2.79 -7.36
N ILE A 3 -7.30 -3.81 -8.16
CA ILE A 3 -6.08 -4.62 -8.02
C ILE A 3 -4.84 -3.72 -8.16
N ASN A 4 -4.92 -2.70 -9.02
CA ASN A 4 -3.83 -1.75 -9.24
C ASN A 4 -3.54 -0.90 -7.99
N ASP A 5 -4.58 -0.49 -7.26
CA ASP A 5 -4.44 0.31 -6.04
C ASP A 5 -3.78 -0.52 -4.92
N LEU A 6 -4.19 -1.78 -4.79
CA LEU A 6 -3.60 -2.74 -3.86
C LEU A 6 -2.15 -3.04 -4.22
N ALA A 7 -1.85 -3.22 -5.51
CA ALA A 7 -0.51 -3.50 -5.98
C ALA A 7 0.45 -2.35 -5.61
N TYR A 8 0.03 -1.10 -5.84
CA TYR A 8 0.84 0.06 -5.46
C TYR A 8 1.01 0.19 -3.94
N ALA A 9 -0.05 -0.08 -3.17
CA ALA A 9 0.05 -0.09 -1.70
C ALA A 9 1.09 -1.13 -1.21
N TYR A 10 1.13 -2.31 -1.81
CA TYR A 10 2.09 -3.35 -1.47
C TYR A 10 3.53 -3.04 -1.90
N VAL A 11 3.73 -2.28 -2.99
CA VAL A 11 5.07 -1.74 -3.35
C VAL A 11 5.65 -0.92 -2.20
N GLN A 12 4.82 -0.10 -1.56
CA GLN A 12 5.24 0.76 -0.44
C GLN A 12 5.35 -0.03 0.87
N ALA A 13 4.45 -0.99 1.11
CA ALA A 13 4.40 -1.78 2.34
C ALA A 13 5.53 -2.79 2.51
N LEU A 14 5.94 -3.47 1.43
CA LEU A 14 6.90 -4.58 1.51
C LEU A 14 8.31 -4.15 1.98
N PRO A 15 8.94 -3.08 1.45
CA PRO A 15 10.24 -2.61 1.92
C PRO A 15 10.24 -2.19 3.39
N LEU A 16 9.08 -1.73 3.87
CA LEU A 16 8.91 -1.27 5.24
C LEU A 16 8.58 -2.41 6.21
N ASN A 17 8.54 -3.67 5.76
CA ASN A 17 8.13 -4.84 6.55
C ASN A 17 6.74 -4.68 7.20
N VAL A 18 5.88 -3.86 6.60
CA VAL A 18 4.50 -3.66 7.02
C VAL A 18 3.64 -4.86 6.65
N ILE A 19 3.92 -5.46 5.49
CA ILE A 19 3.30 -6.69 5.01
C ILE A 19 4.39 -7.71 4.69
N SER A 20 4.12 -8.98 4.96
CA SER A 20 5.06 -10.05 4.60
C SER A 20 4.93 -10.47 3.15
N LEU A 21 6.03 -10.96 2.56
CA LEU A 21 6.02 -11.59 1.24
C LEU A 21 4.94 -12.68 1.14
N LYS A 22 4.75 -13.45 2.21
CA LYS A 22 3.76 -14.53 2.28
C LYS A 22 2.32 -14.02 2.14
N GLU A 23 2.01 -12.88 2.73
CA GLU A 23 0.68 -12.27 2.60
C GLU A 23 0.42 -11.75 1.19
N ILE A 24 1.44 -11.16 0.55
CA ILE A 24 1.36 -10.75 -0.85
C ILE A 24 1.14 -11.95 -1.78
N ILE A 25 1.85 -13.06 -1.55
CA ILE A 25 1.67 -14.31 -2.31
C ILE A 25 0.26 -14.86 -2.11
N ASN A 26 -0.21 -14.95 -0.86
CA ASN A 26 -1.58 -15.40 -0.56
C ASN A 26 -2.65 -14.53 -1.24
N TRP A 27 -2.41 -13.22 -1.30
CA TRP A 27 -3.27 -12.29 -2.01
C TRP A 27 -3.30 -12.60 -3.52
N ALA A 28 -2.15 -12.78 -4.16
CA ALA A 28 -2.06 -13.16 -5.57
C ALA A 28 -2.72 -14.51 -5.86
N ASP A 29 -2.46 -15.53 -5.05
CA ASP A 29 -3.12 -16.83 -5.15
C ASP A 29 -4.65 -16.69 -5.08
N SER A 30 -5.15 -15.80 -4.22
CA SER A 30 -6.59 -15.55 -4.09
C SER A 30 -7.20 -14.88 -5.33
N ILE A 31 -6.42 -14.11 -6.08
CA ILE A 31 -6.85 -13.49 -7.35
C ILE A 31 -6.87 -14.55 -8.44
N ILE A 32 -5.81 -15.35 -8.55
CA ILE A 32 -5.70 -16.45 -9.52
C ILE A 32 -6.88 -17.43 -9.40
N VAL A 33 -7.32 -17.73 -8.18
CA VAL A 33 -8.45 -18.62 -7.94
C VAL A 33 -9.80 -17.99 -8.32
N LYS A 34 -9.91 -16.67 -8.27
CA LYS A 34 -11.17 -15.94 -8.51
C LYS A 34 -11.36 -15.51 -9.96
N GLU A 35 -10.28 -15.29 -10.69
CA GLU A 35 -10.32 -14.86 -12.08
C GLU A 35 -10.16 -16.05 -13.03
N ASP A 36 -11.01 -16.11 -14.05
CA ASP A 36 -10.92 -17.15 -15.10
C ASP A 36 -9.70 -16.93 -16.02
N GLU A 37 -9.22 -15.68 -16.16
CA GLU A 37 -8.03 -15.30 -16.93
C GLU A 37 -7.16 -14.32 -16.10
N PRO A 38 -6.41 -14.79 -15.09
CA PRO A 38 -5.61 -13.92 -14.24
C PRO A 38 -4.43 -13.32 -15.02
N ASN A 39 -4.11 -12.08 -14.69
CA ASN A 39 -3.03 -11.35 -15.37
C ASN A 39 -1.65 -11.99 -15.10
N ILE A 40 -0.76 -11.97 -16.11
CA ILE A 40 0.51 -12.69 -16.05
C ILE A 40 1.40 -12.18 -14.92
N GLU A 41 1.38 -10.88 -14.63
CA GLU A 41 2.13 -10.29 -13.53
C GLU A 41 1.68 -10.84 -12.16
N VAL A 42 0.39 -11.17 -12.01
CA VAL A 42 -0.15 -11.76 -10.77
C VAL A 42 0.28 -13.22 -10.63
N ILE A 43 0.35 -13.97 -11.74
CA ILE A 43 0.85 -15.35 -11.75
C ILE A 43 2.33 -15.38 -11.39
N GLU A 44 3.14 -14.50 -11.96
CA GLU A 44 4.56 -14.43 -11.62
C GLU A 44 4.78 -13.95 -10.18
N LEU A 45 3.88 -13.11 -9.65
CA LEU A 45 3.91 -12.66 -8.26
C LEU A 45 3.75 -13.83 -7.29
N ALA A 46 2.81 -14.73 -7.55
CA ALA A 46 2.59 -15.94 -6.75
C ALA A 46 3.82 -16.88 -6.74
N GLY A 47 4.61 -16.87 -7.82
CA GLY A 47 5.86 -17.64 -7.94
C GLY A 47 7.10 -16.96 -7.36
N SER A 48 7.00 -15.70 -6.92
CA SER A 48 8.15 -14.92 -6.47
C SER A 48 8.71 -15.40 -5.14
N THR A 49 10.05 -15.47 -5.05
CA THR A 49 10.75 -15.88 -3.81
C THR A 49 11.57 -14.76 -3.18
N LYS A 50 11.74 -13.65 -3.90
CA LYS A 50 12.52 -12.48 -3.44
C LYS A 50 11.65 -11.22 -3.45
N GLY A 51 11.71 -10.44 -2.37
CA GLY A 51 10.96 -9.19 -2.26
C GLY A 51 11.27 -8.18 -3.38
N SER A 52 12.51 -8.15 -3.90
CA SER A 52 12.88 -7.27 -5.02
C SER A 52 12.18 -7.64 -6.34
N GLU A 53 11.97 -8.93 -6.59
CA GLU A 53 11.24 -9.42 -7.78
C GLU A 53 9.75 -9.10 -7.63
N THR A 54 9.20 -9.29 -6.42
CA THR A 54 7.82 -8.95 -6.07
C THR A 54 7.51 -7.47 -6.24
N ILE A 55 8.41 -6.58 -5.80
CA ILE A 55 8.24 -5.12 -5.97
C ILE A 55 8.19 -4.73 -7.45
N ALA A 56 9.05 -5.33 -8.28
CA ALA A 56 9.08 -5.05 -9.72
C ALA A 56 7.75 -5.43 -10.39
N GLN A 57 7.19 -6.59 -10.05
CA GLN A 57 5.91 -7.06 -10.61
C GLN A 57 4.70 -6.30 -10.10
N LEU A 58 4.69 -5.93 -8.81
CA LEU A 58 3.65 -5.04 -8.26
C LEU A 58 3.69 -3.66 -8.93
N SER A 59 4.88 -3.14 -9.19
CA SER A 59 5.05 -1.84 -9.87
C SER A 59 4.48 -1.88 -11.30
N LEU A 60 4.69 -2.98 -12.04
CA LEU A 60 4.12 -3.18 -13.37
C LEU A 60 2.58 -3.30 -13.30
N SER A 61 2.06 -4.02 -12.31
CA SER A 61 0.63 -4.21 -12.09
C SER A 61 -0.07 -2.90 -11.68
N SER A 62 0.66 -1.95 -11.09
CA SER A 62 0.10 -0.69 -10.62
C SER A 62 -0.21 0.35 -11.70
N SER A 63 0.03 0.11 -13.00
CA SER A 63 -0.01 1.13 -14.07
C SER A 63 -1.22 2.10 -14.17
N SER A 64 -2.35 1.83 -13.50
CA SER A 64 -3.50 2.74 -13.38
C SER A 64 -4.05 2.77 -11.94
N TYR A 65 -3.17 2.95 -10.97
CA TYR A 65 -3.52 3.10 -9.55
C TYR A 65 -4.07 4.50 -9.27
N ASP A 66 -5.02 4.59 -8.33
CA ASP A 66 -5.39 5.84 -7.68
C ASP A 66 -4.47 6.07 -6.47
N GLU A 67 -3.67 7.14 -6.50
CA GLU A 67 -2.69 7.44 -5.45
C GLU A 67 -3.35 7.60 -4.08
N GLU A 68 -4.53 8.23 -4.00
CA GLU A 68 -5.23 8.46 -2.75
C GLU A 68 -5.73 7.13 -2.15
N VAL A 69 -6.33 6.28 -2.99
CA VAL A 69 -6.84 4.96 -2.55
C VAL A 69 -5.68 4.03 -2.15
N SER A 70 -4.60 4.02 -2.93
CA SER A 70 -3.44 3.17 -2.68
C SER A 70 -2.73 3.56 -1.39
N MET A 71 -2.57 4.86 -1.17
CA MET A 71 -1.89 5.35 0.02
C MET A 71 -2.74 5.09 1.28
N ARG A 72 -4.09 5.15 1.17
CA ARG A 72 -5.01 4.70 2.25
C ARG A 72 -4.84 3.22 2.60
N ILE A 73 -4.75 2.35 1.59
CA ILE A 73 -4.52 0.91 1.78
C ILE A 73 -3.15 0.66 2.42
N PHE A 74 -2.11 1.37 1.98
CA PHE A 74 -0.78 1.28 2.57
C PHE A 74 -0.79 1.65 4.05
N LEU A 75 -1.39 2.80 4.42
CA LEU A 75 -1.49 3.20 5.82
C LEU A 75 -2.31 2.24 6.67
N TRP A 76 -3.39 1.68 6.13
CA TRP A 76 -4.14 0.63 6.83
C TRP A 76 -3.31 -0.62 7.05
N SER A 77 -2.58 -1.09 6.04
CA SER A 77 -1.68 -2.25 6.20
C SER A 77 -0.58 -1.98 7.23
N ALA A 78 -0.09 -0.73 7.33
CA ALA A 78 0.93 -0.32 8.30
C ALA A 78 0.44 -0.27 9.75
N TYR A 79 -0.87 -0.09 9.94
CA TYR A 79 -1.44 0.13 11.27
C TYR A 79 -2.29 -1.03 11.79
N GLU A 80 -2.79 -1.91 10.92
CA GLU A 80 -3.59 -3.06 11.34
C GLU A 80 -2.73 -4.13 12.03
N THR A 81 -2.53 -3.90 13.33
CA THR A 81 -2.84 -4.93 14.33
C THR A 81 -3.97 -4.51 15.29
N SER A 82 -4.64 -3.35 15.14
CA SER A 82 -5.97 -3.06 15.74
C SER A 82 -6.66 -1.79 15.19
N LEU A 83 -8.00 -1.73 15.35
CA LEU A 83 -8.92 -0.69 14.81
C LEU A 83 -8.79 0.73 15.41
N HIS A 84 -7.85 1.00 16.32
CA HIS A 84 -7.70 2.31 16.98
C HIS A 84 -6.85 3.32 16.19
N GLY A 85 -6.10 2.88 15.17
CA GLY A 85 -5.31 3.77 14.30
C GLY A 85 -6.08 4.63 13.32
N PHE A 86 -7.39 4.42 13.27
CA PHE A 86 -8.26 5.03 12.27
C PHE A 86 -8.31 6.56 12.44
N GLU A 87 -8.45 7.09 13.65
CA GLU A 87 -8.68 8.53 13.85
C GLU A 87 -7.44 9.39 13.54
N GLU A 88 -6.25 8.98 13.97
CA GLU A 88 -5.03 9.77 13.80
C GLU A 88 -4.55 9.77 12.35
N LEU A 89 -4.58 8.62 11.67
CA LEU A 89 -4.22 8.54 10.25
C LEU A 89 -5.20 9.32 9.37
N THR A 90 -6.49 9.33 9.72
CA THR A 90 -7.50 10.14 9.00
C THR A 90 -7.18 11.64 9.07
N SER A 91 -6.61 12.12 10.19
CA SER A 91 -6.21 13.53 10.29
C SER A 91 -5.03 13.89 9.36
N TYR A 92 -4.06 12.99 9.19
CA TYR A 92 -2.98 13.17 8.22
C TYR A 92 -3.49 13.13 6.79
N TRP A 93 -4.53 12.34 6.51
CA TRP A 93 -5.18 12.30 5.20
C TRP A 93 -5.92 13.58 4.85
N ASP A 94 -6.74 14.08 5.78
CA ASP A 94 -7.44 15.34 5.57
C ASP A 94 -6.44 16.47 5.34
N ALA A 95 -5.33 16.47 6.10
CA ALA A 95 -4.25 17.42 5.89
C ALA A 95 -3.58 17.26 4.52
N LEU A 96 -3.33 16.02 4.06
CA LEU A 96 -2.69 15.74 2.77
C LEU A 96 -3.58 16.13 1.59
N ASP A 97 -4.88 15.84 1.65
CA ASP A 97 -5.86 16.24 0.63
C ASP A 97 -5.96 17.77 0.53
N LEU A 98 -6.02 18.45 1.67
CA LEU A 98 -5.98 19.91 1.70
C LEU A 98 -4.66 20.48 1.17
N ALA A 99 -3.52 19.84 1.46
CA ALA A 99 -2.21 20.27 0.99
C ALA A 99 -2.06 20.09 -0.53
N ASN A 100 -2.52 18.97 -1.07
CA ASN A 100 -2.50 18.69 -2.51
C ASN A 100 -3.41 19.65 -3.28
N LYS A 101 -4.50 20.12 -2.66
CA LYS A 101 -5.34 21.20 -3.20
C LYS A 101 -4.74 22.60 -3.05
N GLY A 102 -3.56 22.72 -2.42
CA GLY A 102 -2.91 24.00 -2.14
C GLY A 102 -3.61 24.84 -1.06
N ILE A 103 -4.44 24.20 -0.23
CA ILE A 103 -5.28 24.85 0.77
C ILE A 103 -4.58 24.96 2.13
N TYR A 104 -3.85 23.92 2.56
CA TYR A 104 -3.21 23.88 3.87
C TYR A 104 -1.96 22.99 3.90
N GLY A 105 -0.84 23.52 4.40
CA GLY A 105 0.39 22.76 4.63
C GLY A 105 1.18 22.40 3.36
N ASN A 106 2.28 21.66 3.54
CA ASN A 106 3.11 21.14 2.47
C ASN A 106 2.92 19.61 2.37
N PRO A 107 2.56 19.05 1.19
CA PRO A 107 2.35 17.61 1.04
C PRO A 107 3.54 16.75 1.47
N GLU A 108 4.76 17.18 1.17
CA GLU A 108 5.97 16.39 1.49
C GLU A 108 6.26 16.39 2.99
N GLU A 109 6.01 17.52 3.66
CA GLU A 109 6.17 17.63 5.12
C GLU A 109 5.10 16.83 5.88
N ILE A 110 3.86 16.79 5.36
CA ILE A 110 2.78 16.00 5.95
C ILE A 110 3.05 14.50 5.77
N LYS A 111 3.56 14.08 4.60
CA LYS A 111 4.05 12.71 4.37
C LYS A 111 5.18 12.35 5.34
N GLU A 112 6.17 13.22 5.49
CA GLU A 112 7.28 13.01 6.42
C GLU A 112 6.80 12.88 7.87
N ASN A 113 5.90 13.74 8.32
CA ASN A 113 5.34 13.69 9.67
C ASN A 113 4.51 12.43 9.92
N MET A 114 3.74 12.00 8.92
CA MET A 114 2.99 10.75 8.97
C MET A 114 3.94 9.55 9.07
N LEU A 115 5.01 9.52 8.27
CA LEU A 115 6.05 8.48 8.34
C LEU A 115 6.76 8.46 9.69
N ASN A 116 7.10 9.63 10.26
CA ASN A 116 7.69 9.74 11.58
C ASN A 116 6.75 9.23 12.68
N HIS A 117 5.45 9.53 12.58
CA HIS A 117 4.43 9.00 13.50
C HIS A 117 4.35 7.47 13.42
N LEU A 118 4.45 6.91 12.22
CA LEU A 118 4.47 5.46 12.01
C LEU A 118 5.73 4.83 12.58
N ASP A 119 6.91 5.43 12.36
CA ASP A 119 8.18 4.92 12.90
C ASP A 119 8.22 4.97 14.43
N ALA A 120 7.64 6.01 15.04
CA ALA A 120 7.58 6.15 16.50
C ALA A 120 6.66 5.11 17.18
N ASN A 121 5.67 4.59 16.47
CA ASN A 121 4.65 3.65 16.99
C ASN A 121 4.88 2.21 16.53
N ARG A 122 6.04 1.92 15.94
CA ARG A 122 6.43 0.61 15.43
C ARG A 122 6.84 -0.31 16.61
N VAL A 123 5.99 -1.29 16.96
CA VAL A 123 6.23 -2.30 18.03
C VAL A 123 7.18 -3.39 17.57
#